data_AF-A0AAU7CSN9-F1
#
_entry.id   AF-A0AAU7CSN9-F1
#
_cell.length_a   1.000
_cell.length_b   1.000
_cell.length_c   1.000
_cell.angle_alpha   90.00
_cell.angle_beta   90.00
_cell.angle_gamma   90.00
#
_symmetry.space_group_name_H-M   'P 1'
#
loop_
_entity.id
_entity.type
_entity.pdbx_description
1 polymer ?
#
loop_
_entity_poly.entity_id
_entity_poly.type
_entity_poly.pdbx_seq_one_letter_code
_entity_poly.pdbx_strand_id
1 'polypeptide(L)'
;MMETVAARWKIVVFGMVIAIAVGGVVALMAIQTRPVREAVATYTALFTAANRQDVEGARRLCSKRYLRTHLMRPADEGGIVGLPRNIHKNFQAWRQGANIWVCPTNRVGPVYQFVHEQGAWRFDGPVGLLRGRREFIPLPDLTDEDASTTDDFPTSMAQPD
;
A
#
# COMPACT_ATOMS: atom_id res chain seq x y z
N MET A 1 58.65 22.34 3.81
CA MET A 1 57.50 22.84 4.59
C MET A 1 56.27 23.15 3.74
N MET A 2 56.41 23.58 2.47
CA MET A 2 55.24 23.86 1.59
C MET A 2 54.53 22.61 1.04
N GLU A 3 55.24 21.51 0.76
CA GLU A 3 54.63 20.28 0.21
C GLU A 3 53.66 19.59 1.18
N THR A 4 53.94 19.64 2.48
CA THR A 4 53.06 19.08 3.51
C THR A 4 51.76 19.86 3.67
N VAL A 5 51.75 21.16 3.37
CA VAL A 5 50.53 21.99 3.40
C VAL A 5 49.64 21.67 2.19
N ALA A 6 50.23 21.54 1.00
CA ALA A 6 49.50 21.19 -0.22
C ALA A 6 48.90 19.76 -0.14
N ALA A 7 49.62 18.80 0.44
CA ALA A 7 49.12 17.45 0.65
C ALA A 7 47.94 17.42 1.65
N ARG A 8 48.02 18.17 2.76
CA ARG A 8 46.94 18.28 3.74
C ARG A 8 45.69 18.93 3.14
N TRP A 9 45.85 19.95 2.29
CA TRP A 9 44.73 20.59 1.61
C TRP A 9 44.01 19.63 0.65
N LYS A 10 44.76 18.84 -0.14
CA LYS A 10 44.18 17.83 -1.02
C LYS A 10 43.36 16.79 -0.25
N ILE A 11 43.86 16.34 0.90
CA ILE A 11 43.12 15.39 1.77
C ILE A 11 41.84 16.01 2.30
N VAL A 12 41.88 17.27 2.75
CA VAL A 12 40.70 17.98 3.27
C VAL A 12 39.65 18.17 2.17
N VAL A 13 40.06 18.63 0.99
CA VAL A 13 39.16 18.81 -0.16
C VAL A 13 38.57 17.47 -0.59
N PHE A 14 39.38 16.42 -0.69
CA PHE A 14 38.91 15.09 -1.06
C PHE A 14 37.92 14.52 -0.03
N GLY A 15 38.22 14.67 1.26
CA GLY A 15 37.31 14.28 2.35
C GLY A 15 35.99 15.05 2.30
N MET A 16 36.02 16.35 2.00
CA MET A 16 34.83 17.18 1.85
C MET A 16 33.97 16.73 0.65
N VAL A 17 34.60 16.42 -0.49
CA VAL A 17 33.91 15.90 -1.68
C VAL A 17 33.21 14.58 -1.37
N ILE A 18 33.88 13.65 -0.67
CA ILE A 18 33.27 12.38 -0.26
C ILE A 18 32.10 12.63 0.69
N ALA A 19 32.26 13.49 1.68
CA ALA A 19 31.20 13.79 2.64
C ALA A 19 29.96 14.37 1.95
N ILE A 20 30.14 15.29 0.99
CA ILE A 20 29.05 15.86 0.19
C ILE A 20 28.41 14.79 -0.67
N ALA A 21 29.18 13.94 -1.33
CA ALA A 21 28.67 12.86 -2.17
C ALA A 21 27.81 11.87 -1.37
N VAL A 22 28.33 11.41 -0.22
CA VAL A 22 27.60 10.50 0.68
C VAL A 22 26.35 11.18 1.24
N GLY A 23 26.47 12.43 1.71
CA GLY A 23 25.35 13.21 2.21
C GLY A 23 24.25 13.41 1.16
N GLY A 24 24.63 13.70 -0.09
CA GLY A 24 23.72 13.84 -1.22
C GLY A 24 22.96 12.56 -1.55
N VAL A 25 23.64 11.40 -1.55
CA VAL A 25 23.00 10.09 -1.78
C VAL A 25 21.98 9.77 -0.68
N VAL A 26 22.33 10.03 0.58
CA VAL A 26 21.42 9.81 1.72
C VAL A 26 20.19 10.72 1.63
N ALA A 27 20.38 11.99 1.28
CA ALA A 27 19.28 12.94 1.10
C ALA A 27 18.34 12.52 -0.06
N LEU A 28 18.89 12.07 -1.18
CA LEU A 28 18.13 11.55 -2.31
C LEU A 28 17.30 10.32 -1.91
N MET A 29 17.90 9.36 -1.21
CA MET A 29 17.20 8.18 -0.68
C MET A 29 16.05 8.57 0.26
N ALA A 30 16.25 9.57 1.12
CA ALA A 30 15.21 10.06 2.02
C ALA A 30 14.03 10.67 1.24
N ILE A 31 14.30 11.48 0.23
CA ILE A 31 13.26 12.09 -0.61
C ILE A 31 12.47 11.03 -1.39
N GLN A 32 13.16 10.05 -1.96
CA GLN A 32 12.52 8.99 -2.75
C GLN A 32 11.66 8.04 -1.91
N THR A 33 12.03 7.80 -0.65
CA THR A 33 11.29 6.91 0.25
C THR A 33 10.19 7.60 1.03
N ARG A 34 10.20 8.94 1.12
CA ARG A 34 9.21 9.73 1.87
C ARG A 34 7.75 9.43 1.48
N PRO A 35 7.36 9.39 0.19
CA PRO A 35 5.97 9.07 -0.21
C PRO A 35 5.48 7.74 0.33
N VAL A 36 6.32 6.70 0.23
CA VAL A 36 5.99 5.35 0.70
C VAL A 36 5.84 5.37 2.23
N ARG A 37 6.74 6.05 2.95
CA ARG A 37 6.66 6.16 4.42
C ARG A 37 5.38 6.86 4.87
N GLU A 38 5.00 7.95 4.22
CA GLU A 38 3.78 8.69 4.55
C GLU A 38 2.52 7.87 4.24
N ALA A 39 2.46 7.17 3.11
CA ALA A 39 1.34 6.28 2.79
C ALA A 39 1.24 5.11 3.79
N VAL A 40 2.36 4.53 4.20
CA VAL A 40 2.40 3.50 5.25
C VAL A 40 1.92 4.06 6.59
N ALA A 41 2.30 5.28 6.95
CA ALA A 41 1.79 5.94 8.15
C ALA A 41 0.27 6.12 8.09
N THR A 42 -0.28 6.52 6.93
CA THR A 42 -1.73 6.57 6.70
C THR A 42 -2.36 5.20 6.86
N TYR A 43 -1.77 4.13 6.32
CA TYR A 43 -2.25 2.76 6.49
C TYR A 43 -2.31 2.35 7.96
N THR A 44 -1.24 2.60 8.72
CA THR A 44 -1.18 2.26 10.16
C THR A 44 -2.18 3.06 10.97
N ALA A 45 -2.37 4.35 10.65
CA ALA A 45 -3.39 5.19 11.27
C ALA A 45 -4.81 4.69 10.96
N LEU A 46 -5.05 4.27 9.71
CA LEU A 46 -6.33 3.72 9.26
C LEU A 46 -6.61 2.39 9.97
N PHE A 47 -5.64 1.49 10.03
CA PHE A 47 -5.73 0.23 10.76
C PHE A 47 -6.04 0.46 12.25
N THR A 48 -5.38 1.45 12.87
CA THR A 48 -5.64 1.82 14.27
C THR A 48 -7.05 2.37 14.46
N ALA A 49 -7.51 3.28 13.59
CA ALA A 49 -8.86 3.83 13.62
C ALA A 49 -9.92 2.74 13.40
N ALA A 50 -9.68 1.83 12.45
CA ALA A 50 -10.54 0.69 12.16
C ALA A 50 -10.67 -0.22 13.39
N ASN A 51 -9.57 -0.61 14.02
CA ASN A 51 -9.59 -1.46 15.22
C ASN A 51 -10.26 -0.80 16.42
N ARG A 52 -10.17 0.54 16.53
CA ARG A 52 -10.89 1.32 17.56
C ARG A 52 -12.34 1.62 17.19
N GLN A 53 -12.78 1.23 16.00
CA GLN A 53 -14.08 1.57 15.43
C GLN A 53 -14.34 3.09 15.37
N ASP A 54 -13.28 3.90 15.25
CA ASP A 54 -13.35 5.34 15.08
C ASP A 54 -13.69 5.68 13.62
N VAL A 55 -15.00 5.70 13.33
CA VAL A 55 -15.54 5.94 11.98
C VAL A 55 -15.12 7.31 11.45
N GLU A 56 -15.12 8.35 12.28
CA GLU A 56 -14.71 9.70 11.84
C GLU A 56 -13.20 9.78 11.60
N GLY A 57 -12.39 9.15 12.45
CA GLY A 57 -10.96 9.02 12.25
C GLY A 57 -10.62 8.30 10.94
N ALA A 58 -11.27 7.17 10.69
CA ALA A 58 -11.10 6.42 9.45
C ALA A 58 -11.58 7.22 8.23
N ARG A 59 -12.71 7.93 8.34
CA ARG A 59 -13.24 8.79 7.26
C ARG A 59 -12.24 9.81 6.80
N ARG A 60 -11.58 10.48 7.75
CA ARG A 60 -10.57 11.50 7.43
C ARG A 60 -9.36 10.92 6.71
N LEU A 61 -9.11 9.61 6.76
CA LEU A 61 -7.97 8.94 6.13
C LEU A 61 -8.30 8.35 4.75
N CYS A 62 -9.58 8.31 4.37
CA CYS A 62 -10.04 7.79 3.08
C CYS A 62 -10.12 8.89 2.01
N SER A 63 -10.00 8.49 0.75
CA SER A 63 -10.15 9.37 -0.41
C SER A 63 -11.62 9.73 -0.62
N LYS A 64 -11.89 10.88 -1.25
CA LYS A 64 -13.30 11.23 -1.59
C LYS A 64 -13.93 10.21 -2.53
N ARG A 65 -13.15 9.64 -3.45
CA ARG A 65 -13.62 8.61 -4.40
C ARG A 65 -14.12 7.38 -3.63
N TYR A 66 -13.33 6.88 -2.69
CA TYR A 66 -13.69 5.74 -1.87
C TYR A 66 -14.94 6.01 -1.03
N LEU A 67 -15.00 7.19 -0.40
CA LEU A 67 -16.13 7.59 0.45
C LEU A 67 -17.46 7.76 -0.28
N ARG A 68 -17.42 8.03 -1.60
CA ARG A 68 -18.63 8.12 -2.42
C ARG A 68 -19.27 6.75 -2.67
N THR A 69 -18.48 5.68 -2.68
CA THR A 69 -18.95 4.34 -3.04
C THR A 69 -19.04 3.41 -1.83
N HIS A 70 -18.42 3.76 -0.70
CA HIS A 70 -18.36 2.90 0.48
C HIS A 70 -18.89 3.63 1.72
N LEU A 71 -19.97 3.08 2.28
CA LEU A 71 -20.49 3.53 3.57
C LEU A 71 -19.62 2.98 4.70
N MET A 72 -18.98 3.86 5.48
CA MET A 72 -18.26 3.44 6.67
C MET A 72 -19.20 3.29 7.85
N ARG A 73 -19.23 2.08 8.37
CA ARG A 73 -19.95 1.68 9.57
C ARG A 73 -19.12 0.68 10.36
N PRO A 74 -19.31 0.58 11.67
CA PRO A 74 -18.78 -0.54 12.44
C PRO A 74 -19.28 -1.86 11.84
N ALA A 75 -18.42 -2.86 11.79
CA ALA A 75 -18.82 -4.22 11.41
C ALA A 75 -19.26 -5.01 12.66
N ASP A 76 -20.21 -5.93 12.49
CA ASP A 76 -20.77 -6.73 13.59
C ASP A 76 -19.71 -7.60 14.28
N GLU A 77 -18.71 -8.05 13.51
CA GLU A 77 -17.56 -8.83 13.99
C GLU A 77 -16.43 -7.97 14.61
N GLY A 78 -16.62 -6.66 14.70
CA GLY A 78 -15.58 -5.71 15.09
C GLY A 78 -14.85 -5.09 13.89
N GLY A 79 -14.25 -3.92 14.14
CA GLY A 79 -13.63 -3.10 13.10
C GLY A 79 -14.63 -2.24 12.32
N ILE A 80 -14.21 -1.77 11.14
CA ILE A 80 -15.03 -0.99 10.20
C ILE A 80 -15.16 -1.75 8.88
N VAL A 81 -16.36 -1.74 8.29
CA VAL A 81 -16.66 -2.43 7.03
C VAL A 81 -15.77 -1.91 5.89
N GLY A 82 -15.20 -2.83 5.10
CA GLY A 82 -14.37 -2.53 3.93
C GLY A 82 -12.95 -2.03 4.23
N LEU A 83 -12.58 -1.87 5.50
CA LEU A 83 -11.24 -1.42 5.88
C LEU A 83 -10.31 -2.58 6.25
N PRO A 84 -8.99 -2.42 6.08
CA PRO A 84 -8.02 -3.45 6.43
C PRO A 84 -8.09 -3.78 7.94
N ARG A 85 -8.16 -5.08 8.26
CA ARG A 85 -8.25 -5.60 9.65
C ARG A 85 -6.97 -6.25 10.17
N ASN A 86 -5.89 -6.29 9.39
CA ASN A 86 -4.63 -6.91 9.82
C ASN A 86 -3.43 -6.23 9.17
N ILE A 87 -2.28 -6.26 9.83
CA ILE A 87 -0.99 -5.88 9.29
C ILE A 87 0.08 -6.89 9.74
N HIS A 88 0.75 -7.52 8.78
CA HIS A 88 1.86 -8.41 9.03
C HIS A 88 3.17 -7.61 9.16
N LYS A 89 4.09 -8.02 10.04
CA LYS A 89 5.39 -7.33 10.26
C LYS A 89 6.25 -7.14 8.99
N ASN A 90 6.12 -8.08 8.06
CA ASN A 90 6.83 -8.10 6.77
C ASN A 90 5.89 -7.73 5.61
N PHE A 91 5.02 -6.74 5.80
CA PHE A 91 4.16 -6.24 4.72
C PHE A 91 4.99 -5.59 3.61
N GLN A 92 4.41 -5.46 2.42
CA GLN A 92 5.07 -4.86 1.27
C GLN A 92 4.39 -3.53 0.92
N ALA A 93 5.20 -2.52 0.59
CA ALA A 93 4.71 -1.26 0.06
C ALA A 93 5.63 -0.78 -1.06
N TRP A 94 5.06 -0.32 -2.16
CA TRP A 94 5.80 0.14 -3.32
C TRP A 94 5.05 1.23 -4.07
N ARG A 95 5.77 1.95 -4.92
CA ARG A 95 5.19 2.98 -5.77
C ARG A 95 4.67 2.35 -7.05
N GLN A 96 3.43 2.67 -7.41
CA GLN A 96 2.82 2.34 -8.70
C GLN A 96 2.39 3.65 -9.38
N GLY A 97 3.22 4.14 -10.30
CA GLY A 97 3.01 5.44 -10.93
C GLY A 97 3.01 6.59 -9.92
N ALA A 98 1.89 7.33 -9.84
CA ALA A 98 1.69 8.39 -8.85
C ALA A 98 1.15 7.88 -7.49
N ASN A 99 0.69 6.62 -7.44
CA ASN A 99 0.04 6.04 -6.27
C ASN A 99 1.03 5.18 -5.47
N ILE A 100 0.70 4.94 -4.21
CA ILE A 100 1.40 3.94 -3.39
C ILE A 100 0.49 2.75 -3.19
N TRP A 101 1.04 1.56 -3.40
CA TRP A 101 0.35 0.30 -3.15
C TRP A 101 0.90 -0.35 -1.89
N VAL A 102 0.01 -0.88 -1.06
CA VAL A 102 0.34 -1.53 0.21
C VAL A 102 -0.34 -2.90 0.24
N CYS A 103 0.46 -3.96 0.34
CA CYS A 103 0.00 -5.31 0.64
C CYS A 103 0.33 -5.60 2.11
N PRO A 104 -0.65 -5.66 3.02
CA PRO A 104 -0.40 -5.82 4.45
C PRO A 104 0.00 -7.23 4.85
N THR A 105 0.16 -8.13 3.88
CA THR A 105 0.60 -9.51 4.09
C THR A 105 2.00 -9.71 3.48
N ASN A 106 2.67 -10.80 3.85
CA ASN A 106 4.02 -11.09 3.35
C ASN A 106 4.02 -11.78 1.97
N ARG A 107 2.97 -12.55 1.63
CA ARG A 107 2.98 -13.43 0.45
C ARG A 107 1.71 -13.40 -0.38
N VAL A 108 0.55 -13.53 0.27
CA VAL A 108 -0.75 -13.57 -0.41
C VAL A 108 -1.73 -12.70 0.34
N GLY A 109 -2.33 -11.74 -0.35
CA GLY A 109 -3.32 -10.87 0.26
C GLY A 109 -3.71 -9.67 -0.59
N PRO A 110 -4.72 -8.91 -0.13
CA PRO A 110 -5.23 -7.76 -0.86
C PRO A 110 -4.16 -6.67 -0.95
N VAL A 111 -4.13 -6.00 -2.09
CA VAL A 111 -3.32 -4.81 -2.32
C VAL A 111 -4.22 -3.60 -2.25
N TYR A 112 -3.87 -2.66 -1.40
CA TYR A 112 -4.59 -1.42 -1.18
C TYR A 112 -3.88 -0.26 -1.84
N GLN A 113 -4.65 0.63 -2.45
CA GLN A 113 -4.14 1.84 -3.07
C GLN A 113 -4.24 3.04 -2.15
N PHE A 114 -3.19 3.86 -2.18
CA PHE A 114 -3.12 5.17 -1.56
C PHE A 114 -2.87 6.22 -2.64
N VAL A 115 -3.71 7.25 -2.64
CA VAL A 115 -3.65 8.39 -3.56
C VAL A 115 -3.29 9.64 -2.77
N HIS A 116 -2.55 10.55 -3.40
CA HIS A 116 -2.24 11.83 -2.80
C HIS A 116 -3.36 12.83 -3.09
N GLU A 117 -4.15 13.17 -2.07
CA GLU A 117 -5.31 14.04 -2.18
C GLU A 117 -5.23 15.16 -1.13
N GLN A 118 -5.34 16.42 -1.57
CA GLN A 118 -5.32 17.60 -0.69
C GLN A 118 -4.08 17.68 0.23
N GLY A 119 -2.90 17.33 -0.30
CA GLY A 119 -1.65 17.41 0.46
C GLY A 119 -1.42 16.26 1.46
N ALA A 120 -2.25 15.21 1.41
CA ALA A 120 -2.09 14.04 2.27
C ALA A 120 -2.34 12.74 1.49
N TRP A 121 -1.70 11.66 1.92
CA TRP A 121 -2.00 10.32 1.42
C TRP A 121 -3.32 9.84 2.00
N ARG A 122 -4.21 9.37 1.11
CA ARG A 122 -5.55 8.87 1.44
C ARG A 122 -5.71 7.44 0.94
N PHE A 123 -6.36 6.62 1.75
CA PHE A 123 -6.77 5.27 1.36
C PHE A 123 -7.86 5.31 0.30
N ASP A 124 -7.67 4.60 -0.80
CA ASP A 124 -8.53 4.64 -1.97
C ASP A 124 -9.14 3.26 -2.31
N GLY A 125 -9.05 2.31 -1.38
CA GLY A 125 -9.63 0.99 -1.51
C GLY A 125 -8.68 -0.10 -2.05
N PRO A 126 -9.18 -1.33 -2.17
CA PRO A 126 -8.45 -2.43 -2.79
C PRO A 126 -8.30 -2.20 -4.30
N VAL A 127 -7.17 -2.63 -4.86
CA VAL A 127 -6.89 -2.59 -6.31
C VAL A 127 -6.54 -3.95 -6.90
N GLY A 128 -6.37 -4.97 -6.07
CA GLY A 128 -6.12 -6.32 -6.53
C GLY A 128 -5.67 -7.24 -5.41
N LEU A 129 -5.14 -8.39 -5.80
CA LEU A 129 -4.62 -9.42 -4.94
C LEU A 129 -3.17 -9.70 -5.33
N LEU A 130 -2.27 -9.71 -4.35
CA LEU A 130 -0.94 -10.28 -4.53
C LEU A 130 -1.05 -11.78 -4.27
N ARG A 131 -0.71 -12.63 -5.25
CA ARG A 131 -0.58 -14.08 -5.09
C ARG A 131 0.90 -14.47 -4.89
N GLY A 132 1.12 -15.77 -4.68
CA GLY A 132 2.46 -16.35 -4.57
C GLY A 132 3.35 -15.95 -5.76
N ARG A 133 4.68 -15.95 -5.56
CA ARG A 133 5.67 -15.50 -6.57
C ARG A 133 5.56 -14.02 -6.99
N ARG A 134 4.89 -13.17 -6.18
CA ARG A 134 4.70 -11.72 -6.43
C ARG A 134 3.87 -11.42 -7.67
N GLU A 135 3.01 -12.34 -8.07
CA GLU A 135 2.03 -12.11 -9.12
C GLU A 135 0.92 -11.19 -8.60
N PHE A 136 0.66 -10.10 -9.31
CA PHE A 136 -0.40 -9.15 -8.97
C PHE A 136 -1.58 -9.38 -9.91
N ILE A 137 -2.75 -9.64 -9.33
CA ILE A 137 -4.01 -9.80 -10.06
C ILE A 137 -4.85 -8.56 -9.78
N PRO A 138 -5.12 -7.71 -10.79
CA PRO A 138 -6.01 -6.57 -10.68
C PRO A 138 -7.40 -6.96 -10.18
N LEU A 139 -8.05 -6.05 -9.44
CA LEU A 139 -9.40 -6.29 -8.92
C LEU A 139 -10.45 -6.62 -10.00
N PRO A 140 -10.47 -5.99 -11.19
CA PRO A 140 -11.41 -6.35 -12.26
C PRO A 140 -11.31 -7.82 -12.68
N ASP A 141 -10.09 -8.35 -12.75
CA ASP A 141 -9.84 -9.72 -13.19
C ASP A 141 -10.28 -10.76 -12.14
N LEU A 142 -10.44 -10.35 -10.87
CA LEU A 142 -10.96 -11.21 -9.80
C LEU A 142 -12.49 -11.32 -9.81
N THR A 143 -13.19 -10.36 -10.42
CA THR A 143 -14.65 -10.34 -10.50
C THR A 143 -15.21 -11.15 -11.68
N ASP A 144 -14.35 -11.53 -12.64
CA ASP A 144 -14.77 -12.18 -13.89
C ASP A 144 -14.61 -13.72 -13.90
N GLU A 145 -14.07 -14.34 -12.84
CA GLU A 145 -13.74 -15.79 -12.84
C GLU A 145 -14.91 -16.77 -12.55
N ASP A 146 -16.14 -16.33 -12.20
CA ASP A 146 -17.23 -17.27 -11.79
C ASP A 146 -18.66 -16.98 -12.34
N ALA A 147 -18.85 -16.11 -13.35
CA ALA A 147 -20.19 -15.86 -13.91
C ALA A 147 -20.63 -16.85 -15.02
N SER A 148 -19.85 -17.90 -15.31
CA SER A 148 -20.13 -18.83 -16.42
C SER A 148 -19.93 -20.31 -16.09
N THR A 149 -20.40 -20.77 -14.92
CA THR A 149 -20.65 -22.21 -14.73
C THR A 149 -22.02 -22.42 -14.08
N THR A 150 -23.07 -22.00 -14.77
CA THR A 150 -24.44 -22.50 -14.56
C THR A 150 -25.03 -22.72 -15.93
N ASP A 151 -24.93 -23.96 -16.42
CA ASP A 151 -25.95 -24.66 -17.22
C ASP A 151 -25.34 -25.92 -17.81
N ASP A 152 -25.53 -27.05 -17.12
CA ASP A 152 -25.92 -28.35 -17.69
C ASP A 152 -25.72 -29.45 -16.64
N PHE A 153 -26.65 -29.54 -15.69
CA PHE A 153 -27.02 -30.84 -15.16
C PHE A 153 -28.37 -31.20 -15.78
N PRO A 154 -28.43 -32.15 -16.73
CA PRO A 154 -29.71 -32.60 -17.26
C PRO A 154 -30.51 -33.19 -16.11
N THR A 155 -31.66 -32.56 -15.86
CA THR A 155 -32.74 -33.13 -15.07
C THR A 155 -33.18 -34.41 -15.78
N SER A 156 -32.59 -35.55 -15.41
CA SER A 156 -33.11 -36.84 -15.83
C SER A 156 -34.43 -37.05 -15.13
N MET A 157 -35.48 -36.96 -15.94
CA MET A 157 -36.85 -37.20 -15.59
C MET A 157 -37.03 -38.54 -14.89
N ALA A 158 -37.98 -38.55 -13.96
CA ALA A 158 -38.61 -39.74 -13.43
C ALA A 158 -39.02 -40.69 -14.56
N GLN A 159 -38.88 -41.99 -14.31
CA GLN A 159 -39.70 -42.97 -14.99
C GLN A 159 -40.31 -43.92 -13.94
N PRO A 160 -41.64 -44.04 -13.91
CA PRO A 160 -42.35 -44.98 -13.04
C PRO A 160 -42.33 -46.38 -13.65
N ASP A 161 -42.25 -47.39 -12.79
CA ASP A 161 -43.27 -48.45 -12.61
C ASP A 161 -42.86 -49.36 -11.42
#